data_AF-A0AA88KSL8-F1
#
_entry.id   AF-A0AA88KSL8-F1
#
_cell.length_a   1.000
_cell.length_b   1.000
_cell.length_c   1.000
_cell.angle_alpha   90.00
_cell.angle_beta   90.00
_cell.angle_gamma   90.00
#
_symmetry.space_group_name_H-M   'P 1'
#
loop_
_entity.id
_entity.type
_entity.pdbx_description
1 polymer ?
#
loop_
_entity_poly.entity_id
_entity_poly.type
_entity_poly.pdbx_seq_one_letter_code
_entity_poly.pdbx_strand_id
1 'polypeptide(L)'
;MIWSLRTVPNCDPLILRGDLNSHVGSREIDRERAVGIVGWGDGCERVWRIVEFSQQHNLVLENMLFQHKPSPRMVCVEESQVDFLLISTRYRSSILNCRATVEPMKQIQHPPRHHLARLHDKAVTKEFRLALSNHLDILYMDDDNEPTTINIDDEWMKIRDAITNTSKKVLDWLNRKRKKWISEDTIKLLNQKQYIGYRVYSVQNTEKRIP
;
A
#
# COMPACT_ATOMS: atom_id res chain seq x y z
N MET A 1 18.10 -18.19 0.03
CA MET A 1 19.13 -17.64 0.93
C MET A 1 18.40 -17.08 2.15
N ILE A 2 18.42 -17.79 3.27
CA ILE A 2 17.73 -17.36 4.50
C ILE A 2 18.73 -16.52 5.28
N TRP A 3 18.57 -15.21 5.29
CA TRP A 3 19.39 -14.31 6.10
C TRP A 3 18.94 -14.42 7.56
N SER A 4 19.84 -14.82 8.44
CA SER A 4 19.61 -14.77 9.88
C SER A 4 20.05 -13.39 10.37
N LEU A 5 19.31 -12.77 11.30
CA LEU A 5 19.73 -11.50 11.93
C LEU A 5 21.14 -11.58 12.54
N ARG A 6 21.61 -12.78 12.88
CA ARG A 6 22.94 -13.03 13.43
C ARG A 6 24.07 -12.93 12.41
N THR A 7 23.78 -12.94 11.11
CA THR A 7 24.80 -12.79 10.06
C THR A 7 25.10 -11.33 9.75
N VAL A 8 24.29 -10.39 10.24
CA VAL A 8 24.51 -8.96 10.04
C VAL A 8 25.62 -8.50 10.99
N PRO A 9 26.71 -7.89 10.49
CA PRO A 9 27.78 -7.40 11.35
C PRO A 9 27.29 -6.25 12.24
N ASN A 10 27.75 -6.24 13.50
CA ASN A 10 27.35 -5.25 14.51
C ASN A 10 27.76 -3.80 14.20
N CYS A 11 28.61 -3.59 13.19
CA CYS A 11 29.02 -2.27 12.72
C CYS A 11 28.04 -1.63 11.75
N ASP A 12 27.10 -2.39 11.19
CA ASP A 12 26.16 -1.88 10.20
C ASP A 12 24.82 -1.50 10.86
N PRO A 13 24.15 -0.44 10.37
CA PRO A 13 22.83 -0.09 10.85
C PRO A 13 21.81 -1.14 10.40
N LEU A 14 21.28 -1.88 11.36
CA LEU A 14 20.15 -2.79 11.13
C LEU A 14 18.84 -2.01 11.30
N ILE A 15 18.05 -1.97 10.23
CA ILE A 15 16.71 -1.39 10.21
C ILE A 15 15.72 -2.47 9.79
N LEU A 16 14.73 -2.74 10.64
CA LEU A 16 13.62 -3.63 10.34
C LEU A 16 12.36 -2.78 10.24
N ARG A 17 11.70 -2.82 9.07
CA ARG A 17 10.49 -2.06 8.80
C ARG A 17 9.44 -2.97 8.18
N GLY A 18 8.20 -2.84 8.63
CA GLY A 18 7.07 -3.46 7.97
C GLY A 18 5.83 -3.55 8.85
N ASP A 19 4.84 -4.25 8.31
CA ASP A 19 3.62 -4.63 9.01
C ASP A 19 3.93 -5.82 9.93
N LEU A 20 3.94 -5.58 11.25
CA LEU A 20 4.10 -6.65 12.25
C LEU A 20 2.76 -7.09 12.84
N ASN A 21 1.63 -6.58 12.31
CA ASN A 21 0.26 -6.95 12.66
C ASN A 21 -0.01 -7.04 14.17
N SER A 22 0.46 -6.03 14.89
CA SER A 22 0.33 -5.94 16.34
C SER A 22 -0.26 -4.59 16.75
N HIS A 23 -0.76 -4.48 17.98
CA HIS A 23 -1.48 -3.31 18.48
C HIS A 23 -0.91 -2.87 19.83
N VAL A 24 -0.28 -1.70 19.85
CA VAL A 24 0.41 -1.18 21.03
C VAL A 24 -0.58 -0.43 21.90
N GLY A 25 -0.82 -0.91 23.11
CA GLY A 25 -1.68 -0.21 24.07
C GLY A 25 -1.02 0.95 24.82
N SER A 26 -1.83 1.82 25.42
CA SER A 26 -1.50 2.98 26.26
C SER A 26 -0.92 2.66 27.63
N ARG A 27 -0.64 1.38 27.92
CA ARG A 27 0.09 1.04 29.15
C ARG A 27 1.54 1.47 28.99
N GLU A 28 2.04 2.28 29.91
CA GLU A 28 3.47 2.53 30.06
C GLU A 28 4.16 1.18 30.22
N ILE A 29 4.88 0.75 29.18
CA ILE A 29 5.74 -0.42 29.27
C ILE A 29 7.04 0.09 29.89
N ASP A 30 7.09 0.06 31.21
CA ASP A 30 8.27 0.42 31.97
C ASP A 30 9.28 -0.74 31.88
N ARG A 31 9.97 -0.85 30.74
CA ARG A 31 11.04 -1.83 30.52
C ARG A 31 12.17 -1.25 29.68
N GLU A 32 13.37 -1.40 30.23
CA GLU A 32 14.70 -0.98 29.78
C GLU A 32 14.95 -0.93 28.26
N ARG A 33 15.87 -0.03 27.88
CA ARG A 33 16.73 0.09 26.66
C ARG A 33 16.13 -0.10 25.25
N ALA A 34 15.03 -0.83 25.09
CA ALA A 34 14.48 -1.31 23.82
C ALA A 34 13.07 -0.76 23.52
N VAL A 35 12.33 -0.28 24.53
CA VAL A 35 10.92 0.08 24.38
C VAL A 35 10.69 1.56 24.67
N GLY A 36 9.91 2.21 23.81
CA GLY A 36 9.51 3.60 23.98
C GLY A 36 8.38 3.78 25.00
N ILE A 37 8.13 5.02 25.40
CA ILE A 37 7.30 5.39 26.55
C ILE A 37 5.79 5.33 26.21
N VAL A 38 5.41 5.36 24.92
CA VAL A 38 4.03 5.68 24.52
C VAL A 38 3.40 4.64 23.59
N GLY A 39 2.14 4.28 23.90
CA GLY A 39 1.27 3.46 23.06
C GLY A 39 -0.20 3.90 23.05
N TRP A 40 -1.04 3.23 22.25
CA TRP A 40 -2.45 3.56 21.96
C TRP A 40 -3.42 2.37 22.20
N GLY A 41 -4.16 2.35 23.32
CA GLY A 41 -5.25 1.38 23.59
C GLY A 41 -4.92 0.26 24.60
N ASP A 42 -5.55 -0.91 24.49
CA ASP A 42 -5.24 -2.08 25.33
C ASP A 42 -4.26 -3.02 24.59
N GLY A 43 -3.11 -3.31 25.20
CA GLY A 43 -2.01 -4.01 24.54
C GLY A 43 -2.33 -5.47 24.18
N CYS A 44 -2.07 -5.86 22.94
CA CYS A 44 -2.24 -7.24 22.47
C CYS A 44 -1.03 -8.13 22.84
N GLU A 45 -1.24 -9.44 23.06
CA GLU A 45 -0.18 -10.44 23.28
C GLU A 45 0.92 -10.40 22.20
N ARG A 46 0.54 -10.08 20.95
CA ARG A 46 1.48 -9.98 19.81
C ARG A 46 2.52 -8.87 20.00
N VAL A 47 2.16 -7.77 20.67
CA VAL A 47 3.11 -6.68 20.94
C VAL A 47 4.18 -7.12 21.92
N TRP A 48 3.82 -7.93 22.93
CA TRP A 48 4.79 -8.45 23.88
C TRP A 48 5.86 -9.31 23.21
N ARG A 49 5.49 -10.08 22.18
CA ARG A 49 6.46 -10.86 21.38
C ARG A 49 7.43 -9.97 20.61
N ILE A 50 6.96 -8.84 20.09
CA ILE A 50 7.80 -7.85 19.38
C ILE A 50 8.73 -7.13 20.36
N VAL A 51 8.25 -6.84 21.57
CA VAL A 51 9.06 -6.27 22.65
C VAL A 51 10.15 -7.26 23.08
N GLU A 52 9.79 -8.53 23.31
CA GLU A 52 10.73 -9.58 23.68
C GLU A 52 11.78 -9.81 22.58
N PHE A 53 11.34 -9.86 21.32
CA PHE A 53 12.22 -9.94 20.16
C PHE A 53 13.18 -8.74 20.09
N SER A 54 12.68 -7.53 20.31
CA SER A 54 13.49 -6.31 20.33
C SER A 54 14.57 -6.37 21.42
N GLN A 55 14.21 -6.85 22.61
CA GLN A 55 15.15 -7.02 23.72
C GLN A 55 16.23 -8.07 23.41
N GLN A 56 15.86 -9.20 22.82
CA GLN A 56 16.81 -10.26 22.44
C GLN A 56 17.80 -9.82 21.38
N HIS A 57 17.40 -8.92 20.48
CA HIS A 57 18.20 -8.49 19.34
C HIS A 57 18.80 -7.08 19.48
N ASN A 58 18.72 -6.45 20.65
CA ASN A 58 19.16 -5.06 20.88
C ASN A 58 18.58 -4.09 19.83
N LEU A 59 17.28 -4.18 19.62
CA LEU A 59 16.52 -3.29 18.75
C LEU A 59 15.67 -2.33 19.58
N VAL A 60 15.37 -1.17 18.99
CA VAL A 60 14.55 -0.12 19.58
C VAL A 60 13.32 0.11 18.72
N LEU A 61 12.15 0.14 19.37
CA LEU A 61 10.86 0.41 18.72
C LEU A 61 10.65 1.93 18.56
N GLU A 62 10.96 2.44 17.37
CA GLU A 62 10.92 3.88 17.09
C GLU A 62 9.54 4.50 17.20
N ASN A 63 8.52 3.73 16.83
CA ASN A 63 7.14 4.19 16.82
C ASN A 63 6.59 4.50 18.22
N MET A 64 7.21 3.96 19.26
CA MET A 64 6.84 4.21 20.66
C MET A 64 7.70 5.30 21.32
N LEU A 65 8.79 5.73 20.68
CA LEU A 65 9.72 6.73 21.26
C LEU A 65 9.16 8.15 21.18
N PHE A 66 8.43 8.47 20.13
CA PHE A 66 7.95 9.82 19.87
C PHE A 66 6.43 9.89 20.07
N GLN A 67 6.00 10.75 20.98
CA GLN A 67 4.58 11.06 21.11
C GLN A 67 4.14 11.94 19.94
N HIS A 68 3.17 11.46 19.17
CA HIS A 68 2.56 12.22 18.09
C HIS A 68 1.11 12.54 18.40
N LYS A 69 0.67 13.76 18.04
CA LYS A 69 -0.75 14.08 18.00
C LYS A 69 -1.42 13.14 16.99
N PRO A 70 -2.60 12.57 17.31
CA PRO A 70 -3.30 11.68 16.41
C PRO A 70 -3.52 12.42 15.09
N SER A 71 -3.13 11.80 13.99
CA SER A 71 -3.30 12.42 12.68
C SER A 71 -4.80 12.49 12.37
N PRO A 72 -5.36 13.66 12.02
CA PRO A 72 -6.74 13.74 11.57
C PRO A 72 -7.03 12.94 10.28
N ARG A 73 -6.00 12.40 9.61
CA ARG A 73 -6.06 11.54 8.43
C ARG A 73 -5.99 10.04 8.74
N MET A 74 -5.80 9.66 10.00
CA MET A 74 -5.95 8.27 10.44
C MET A 74 -7.44 7.96 10.46
N VAL A 75 -7.95 7.42 9.35
CA VAL A 75 -9.30 6.85 9.26
C VAL A 75 -9.12 5.35 9.45
N CYS A 76 -8.89 4.93 10.69
CA CYS A 76 -9.05 3.54 11.07
C CYS A 76 -10.03 3.54 12.25
N VAL A 77 -11.11 2.77 12.10
CA VAL A 77 -12.20 2.65 13.08
C VAL A 77 -11.73 1.94 14.35
N GLU A 78 -10.55 1.32 14.29
CA GLU A 78 -9.82 0.71 15.40
C GLU A 78 -8.43 1.36 15.44
N GLU A 79 -8.09 2.02 16.54
CA GLU A 79 -6.92 2.89 16.74
C GLU A 79 -5.59 2.11 16.76
N SER A 80 -5.28 1.38 15.70
CA SER A 80 -4.29 0.33 15.76
C SER A 80 -3.12 0.62 14.81
N GLN A 81 -1.93 0.84 15.40
CA GLN A 81 -0.69 1.04 14.65
C GLN A 81 -0.08 -0.32 14.33
N VAL A 82 -0.11 -0.68 13.05
CA VAL A 82 0.27 -2.00 12.56
C VAL A 82 1.69 -2.03 11.96
N ASP A 83 2.12 -0.90 11.41
CA ASP A 83 3.48 -0.71 10.91
C ASP A 83 4.44 -0.39 12.04
N PHE A 84 5.59 -1.06 12.06
CA PHE A 84 6.68 -0.84 13.01
C PHE A 84 8.00 -0.55 12.31
N LEU A 85 8.76 0.36 12.90
CA LEU A 85 10.15 0.61 12.56
C LEU A 85 11.01 0.26 13.78
N LEU A 86 11.93 -0.69 13.60
CA LEU A 86 12.90 -1.10 14.59
C LEU A 86 14.31 -0.77 14.07
N ILE A 87 15.15 -0.23 14.95
CA ILE A 87 16.56 0.04 14.66
C ILE A 87 17.46 -0.64 15.69
N SER A 88 18.71 -0.93 15.36
CA SER A 88 19.74 -1.25 16.36
C SER A 88 19.87 -0.15 17.42
N THR A 89 19.86 -0.53 18.71
CA THR A 89 19.99 0.39 19.85
C THR A 89 21.21 1.30 19.75
N ARG A 90 22.28 0.85 19.09
CA ARG A 90 23.49 1.65 18.85
C ARG A 90 23.22 2.95 18.10
N TYR A 91 22.25 2.94 17.18
CA TYR A 91 21.89 4.08 16.34
C TYR A 91 20.66 4.83 16.85
N ARG A 92 20.17 4.52 18.06
CA ARG A 92 19.00 5.18 18.67
C ARG A 92 19.13 6.71 18.69
N SER A 93 20.30 7.23 19.05
CA SER A 93 20.56 8.68 19.10
C SER A 93 20.61 9.35 17.73
N SER A 94 20.69 8.58 16.64
CA SER A 94 20.68 9.09 15.27
C SER A 94 19.28 9.39 14.77
N ILE A 95 18.22 8.94 15.46
CA ILE A 95 16.85 9.18 15.02
C ILE A 95 16.34 10.50 15.58
N LEU A 96 15.90 11.36 14.66
CA LEU A 96 15.31 12.65 14.99
C LEU A 96 13.80 12.57 15.20
N ASN A 97 13.11 11.72 14.43
CA ASN A 97 11.66 11.60 14.42
C ASN A 97 11.21 10.34 13.64
N CYS A 98 10.13 9.68 14.07
CA CYS A 98 9.50 8.59 13.34
C CYS A 98 7.98 8.76 13.28
N ARG A 99 7.45 9.14 12.12
CA ARG A 99 6.02 9.42 11.95
C ARG A 99 5.35 8.44 11.00
N ALA A 100 4.22 7.88 11.42
CA ALA A 100 3.30 7.19 10.52
C ALA A 100 2.63 8.23 9.59
N THR A 101 3.10 8.32 8.35
CA THR A 101 2.45 9.11 7.31
C THR A 101 1.39 8.25 6.65
N VAL A 102 0.12 8.60 6.83
CA VAL A 102 -0.93 8.12 5.93
C VAL A 102 -0.71 8.86 4.62
N GLU A 103 -0.08 8.19 3.65
CA GLU A 103 -0.17 8.65 2.28
C GLU A 103 -1.66 8.73 1.94
N PRO A 104 -2.14 9.82 1.29
CA PRO A 104 -3.49 9.80 0.77
C PRO A 104 -3.58 8.57 -0.11
N MET A 105 -4.49 7.64 0.23
CA MET A 105 -4.73 6.47 -0.60
C MET A 105 -4.90 6.98 -2.03
N LYS A 106 -3.90 6.77 -2.89
CA LYS A 106 -4.12 6.88 -4.32
C LYS A 106 -5.22 5.87 -4.54
N GLN A 107 -6.40 6.32 -5.00
CA GLN A 107 -7.40 5.36 -5.45
C GLN A 107 -6.69 4.54 -6.51
N ILE A 108 -6.31 3.31 -6.15
CA ILE A 108 -5.77 2.36 -7.11
C ILE A 108 -6.94 2.13 -8.06
N GLN A 109 -6.90 2.81 -9.20
CA GLN A 109 -7.83 2.56 -10.26
C GLN A 109 -7.45 1.18 -10.77
N HIS A 110 -8.09 0.14 -10.23
CA HIS A 110 -7.95 -1.18 -10.79
C HIS A 110 -8.37 -1.11 -12.26
N PRO A 111 -7.58 -1.67 -13.18
CA PRO A 111 -7.94 -1.66 -14.59
C PRO A 111 -9.32 -2.31 -14.75
N PRO A 112 -10.16 -1.77 -15.66
CA PRO A 112 -11.47 -2.34 -15.92
C PRO A 112 -11.33 -3.80 -16.34
N ARG A 113 -12.18 -4.67 -15.79
CA ARG A 113 -12.17 -6.11 -16.06
C ARG A 113 -13.22 -6.43 -17.13
N HIS A 114 -12.97 -7.43 -17.98
CA HIS A 114 -13.98 -7.94 -18.92
C HIS A 114 -15.00 -8.84 -18.19
N HIS A 115 -16.24 -8.95 -18.70
CA HIS A 115 -17.23 -9.89 -18.18
C HIS A 115 -16.90 -11.35 -18.57
N LEU A 116 -15.95 -11.97 -17.86
CA LEU A 116 -15.56 -13.37 -18.11
C LEU A 116 -16.73 -14.36 -17.93
N ALA A 117 -17.75 -14.02 -17.15
CA ALA A 117 -18.93 -14.86 -16.97
C ALA A 117 -19.65 -15.17 -18.30
N ARG A 118 -19.55 -14.29 -19.30
CA ARG A 118 -20.15 -14.51 -20.63
C ARG A 118 -19.47 -15.65 -21.39
N LEU A 119 -18.21 -15.98 -21.07
CA LEU A 119 -17.50 -17.11 -21.69
C LEU A 119 -18.02 -18.48 -21.23
N HIS A 120 -18.88 -18.54 -20.21
CA HIS A 120 -19.56 -19.79 -19.84
C HIS A 120 -20.66 -20.17 -20.83
N ASP A 121 -21.18 -19.21 -21.60
CA ASP A 121 -22.13 -19.49 -22.67
C ASP A 121 -21.37 -20.03 -23.91
N LYS A 122 -21.68 -21.27 -24.30
CA LYS A 122 -21.07 -21.95 -25.44
C LYS A 122 -21.22 -21.18 -26.76
N ALA A 123 -22.27 -20.36 -26.92
CA ALA A 123 -22.44 -19.54 -28.11
C ALA A 123 -21.39 -18.42 -28.16
N VAL A 124 -21.23 -17.70 -27.06
CA VAL A 124 -20.27 -16.60 -26.91
C VAL A 124 -18.83 -17.13 -26.96
N THR A 125 -18.55 -18.32 -26.39
CA THR A 125 -17.21 -18.93 -26.49
C THR A 125 -16.82 -19.21 -27.94
N LYS A 126 -17.76 -19.68 -28.77
CA LYS A 126 -17.51 -19.98 -30.18
C LYS A 126 -17.25 -18.71 -30.98
N GLU A 127 -18.05 -17.67 -30.76
CA GLU A 127 -17.87 -16.36 -31.37
C GLU A 127 -16.51 -15.75 -31.00
N PHE A 128 -16.15 -15.79 -29.71
CA PHE A 128 -14.86 -15.32 -29.23
C PHE A 128 -13.70 -16.08 -29.87
N ARG A 129 -13.78 -17.41 -29.94
CA ARG A 129 -12.73 -18.25 -30.54
C ARG A 129 -12.57 -17.95 -32.03
N LEU A 130 -13.67 -17.77 -32.76
CA LEU A 130 -13.66 -17.43 -34.18
C LEU A 130 -13.04 -16.04 -34.39
N ALA A 131 -13.48 -15.04 -33.63
CA ALA A 131 -12.99 -13.68 -33.73
C ALA A 131 -11.49 -13.56 -33.38
N LEU A 132 -11.04 -14.33 -32.39
CA LEU A 132 -9.63 -14.40 -32.01
C LEU A 132 -8.78 -15.10 -33.08
N SER A 133 -9.24 -16.24 -33.60
CA SER A 133 -8.54 -16.95 -34.69
C SER A 133 -8.35 -16.03 -35.89
N ASN A 134 -9.44 -15.41 -36.37
CA ASN A 134 -9.38 -14.51 -37.52
C ASN A 134 -8.41 -13.33 -37.29
N HIS A 135 -8.35 -12.80 -36.07
CA HIS A 135 -7.46 -11.68 -35.75
C HIS A 135 -5.99 -12.10 -35.68
N LEU A 136 -5.71 -13.30 -35.15
CA LEU A 136 -4.35 -13.86 -35.15
C LEU A 136 -3.93 -14.23 -36.58
N ASP A 137 -4.81 -14.83 -37.37
CA ASP A 137 -4.52 -15.18 -38.76
C ASP A 137 -4.12 -13.93 -39.56
N ILE A 138 -4.82 -12.80 -39.41
CA ILE A 138 -4.43 -11.51 -40.02
C ILE A 138 -3.03 -11.07 -39.60
N LEU A 139 -2.66 -11.22 -38.32
CA LEU A 139 -1.35 -10.78 -37.81
C LEU A 139 -0.17 -11.59 -38.36
N TYR A 140 -0.39 -12.85 -38.78
CA TYR A 140 0.64 -13.74 -39.32
C TYR A 140 0.65 -13.83 -40.85
N MET A 141 -0.26 -13.13 -41.54
CA MET A 141 -0.28 -13.07 -43.01
C MET A 141 0.63 -11.97 -43.58
N ASP A 142 1.11 -11.04 -42.75
CA ASP A 142 1.96 -9.90 -43.14
C ASP A 142 3.49 -10.16 -42.95
N ASP A 143 3.91 -11.40 -42.65
CA ASP A 143 5.29 -11.73 -42.27
C ASP A 143 6.17 -12.28 -43.42
N ASP A 144 6.15 -11.59 -44.57
CA ASP A 144 7.08 -11.85 -45.70
C ASP A 144 8.41 -11.07 -45.57
N ASN A 145 8.71 -10.46 -44.41
CA ASN A 145 9.95 -9.70 -44.20
C ASN A 145 11.01 -10.54 -43.46
N GLU A 146 12.18 -10.72 -44.08
CA GLU A 146 13.34 -11.43 -43.54
C GLU A 146 13.74 -10.95 -42.12
N PRO A 147 14.19 -11.88 -41.24
CA PRO A 147 14.27 -11.64 -39.82
C PRO A 147 15.53 -10.84 -39.46
N THR A 148 15.35 -9.60 -39.04
CA THR A 148 16.36 -8.91 -38.23
C THR A 148 15.83 -8.78 -36.81
N THR A 149 16.23 -9.75 -35.97
CA THR A 149 16.01 -9.80 -34.51
C THR A 149 14.54 -9.70 -34.08
N ILE A 150 13.89 -10.86 -33.94
CA ILE A 150 12.55 -10.96 -33.34
C ILE A 150 12.62 -10.38 -31.92
N ASN A 151 12.00 -9.23 -31.71
CA ASN A 151 11.82 -8.64 -30.39
C ASN A 151 10.62 -9.31 -29.71
N ILE A 152 10.90 -10.17 -28.73
CA ILE A 152 9.90 -10.94 -27.97
C ILE A 152 8.83 -10.03 -27.36
N ASP A 153 9.21 -8.81 -26.95
CA ASP A 153 8.27 -7.84 -26.37
C ASP A 153 7.26 -7.34 -27.41
N ASP A 154 7.67 -7.16 -28.67
CA ASP A 154 6.81 -6.67 -29.74
C ASP A 154 5.81 -7.74 -30.21
N GLU A 155 6.25 -8.99 -30.33
CA GLU A 155 5.35 -10.13 -30.61
C GLU A 155 4.32 -10.31 -29.50
N TRP A 156 4.77 -10.23 -28.25
CA TRP A 156 3.88 -10.27 -27.10
C TRP A 156 2.87 -9.14 -27.12
N MET A 157 3.27 -7.91 -27.49
CA MET A 157 2.35 -6.78 -27.63
C MET A 157 1.27 -7.05 -28.67
N LYS A 158 1.63 -7.60 -29.84
CA LYS A 158 0.66 -7.97 -30.89
C LYS A 158 -0.38 -8.97 -30.40
N ILE A 159 0.07 -10.04 -29.73
CA ILE A 159 -0.81 -11.09 -29.18
C ILE A 159 -1.70 -10.52 -28.07
N ARG A 160 -1.13 -9.74 -27.16
CA ARG A 160 -1.87 -9.10 -26.07
C ARG A 160 -2.95 -8.17 -26.61
N ASP A 161 -2.64 -7.39 -27.63
CA ASP A 161 -3.58 -6.44 -28.22
C ASP A 161 -4.68 -7.17 -28.99
N ALA A 162 -4.37 -8.27 -29.68
CA ALA A 162 -5.35 -9.17 -30.28
C ALA A 162 -6.36 -9.70 -29.25
N ILE A 163 -5.87 -10.23 -28.13
CA ILE A 163 -6.72 -10.76 -27.05
C ILE A 163 -7.53 -9.64 -26.39
N THR A 164 -6.92 -8.47 -26.17
CA THR A 164 -7.59 -7.35 -25.52
C THR A 164 -8.69 -6.76 -26.41
N ASN A 165 -8.45 -6.65 -27.71
CA ASN A 165 -9.40 -6.11 -28.67
C ASN A 165 -10.59 -7.06 -28.90
N THR A 166 -10.32 -8.36 -29.02
CA THR A 166 -11.38 -9.38 -29.12
C THR A 166 -12.20 -9.44 -27.83
N SER A 167 -11.56 -9.34 -26.67
CA SER A 167 -12.24 -9.29 -25.36
C SER A 167 -13.11 -8.04 -25.22
N LYS A 168 -12.65 -6.88 -25.68
CA LYS A 168 -13.46 -5.65 -25.74
C LYS A 168 -14.69 -5.82 -26.63
N LYS A 169 -14.54 -6.43 -27.82
CA LYS A 169 -15.62 -6.60 -28.79
C LYS A 169 -16.71 -7.58 -28.35
N VAL A 170 -16.32 -8.71 -27.75
CA VAL A 170 -17.26 -9.82 -27.48
C VAL A 170 -17.77 -9.82 -26.03
N LEU A 171 -16.92 -9.46 -25.05
CA LEU A 171 -17.24 -9.66 -23.63
C LEU A 171 -17.78 -8.39 -22.94
N ASP A 172 -17.53 -7.20 -23.50
CA ASP A 172 -17.80 -5.91 -22.86
C ASP A 172 -17.13 -5.73 -21.47
N TRP A 173 -17.19 -4.51 -20.94
CA TRP A 173 -16.61 -4.16 -19.65
C TRP A 173 -17.52 -4.52 -18.47
N LEU A 174 -16.95 -5.11 -17.43
CA LEU A 174 -17.62 -5.34 -16.14
C LEU A 174 -17.87 -4.00 -15.44
N ASN A 175 -19.11 -3.52 -15.54
CA ASN A 175 -19.56 -2.34 -14.82
C ASN A 175 -19.75 -2.66 -13.33
N ARG A 176 -18.68 -2.51 -12.56
CA ARG A 176 -18.77 -2.58 -11.09
C ARG A 176 -19.49 -1.35 -10.57
N LYS A 177 -20.74 -1.52 -10.14
CA LYS A 177 -21.38 -0.56 -9.23
C LYS A 177 -20.57 -0.54 -7.95
N ARG A 178 -19.72 0.47 -7.77
CA ARG A 178 -19.02 0.67 -6.51
C ARG A 178 -20.08 0.91 -5.45
N LYS A 179 -20.12 0.07 -4.42
CA LYS A 179 -20.91 0.40 -3.22
C LYS A 179 -20.38 1.73 -2.71
N LYS A 180 -21.27 2.67 -2.36
CA LYS A 180 -20.88 3.86 -1.59
C LYS A 180 -20.36 3.33 -0.25
N TRP A 181 -19.04 3.21 -0.15
CA TRP A 181 -18.36 2.67 1.02
C TRP A 181 -18.29 3.70 2.15
N ILE A 182 -18.64 4.96 1.86
CA ILE A 182 -18.68 6.06 2.82
C ILE A 182 -20.01 6.82 2.68
N SER A 183 -20.63 7.17 3.81
CA SER A 183 -21.86 7.96 3.83
C SER A 183 -21.59 9.40 3.38
N GLU A 184 -22.55 10.01 2.67
CA GLU A 184 -22.49 11.40 2.22
C GLU A 184 -22.23 12.37 3.38
N ASP A 185 -22.75 12.09 4.57
CA ASP A 185 -22.52 12.94 5.74
C ASP A 185 -21.07 12.87 6.23
N THR A 186 -20.44 11.70 6.16
CA THR A 186 -19.01 11.55 6.45
C THR A 186 -18.15 12.33 5.46
N ILE A 187 -18.53 12.36 4.18
CA ILE A 187 -17.84 13.15 3.15
C ILE A 187 -18.00 14.65 3.46
N LYS A 188 -19.20 15.11 3.84
CA LYS A 188 -19.43 16.51 4.23
C LYS A 188 -18.56 16.92 5.42
N LEU A 189 -18.49 16.07 6.45
CA LEU A 189 -17.65 16.29 7.63
C LEU A 189 -16.17 16.35 7.26
N LEU A 190 -15.69 15.48 6.36
CA LEU A 190 -14.31 15.52 5.86
C LEU A 190 -14.00 16.82 5.12
N ASN A 191 -14.90 17.28 4.25
CA ASN A 191 -14.73 18.53 3.51
C ASN A 191 -14.73 19.75 4.44
N GLN A 192 -15.64 19.77 5.42
CA GLN A 192 -15.69 20.83 6.44
C GLN A 192 -14.41 20.85 7.28
N LYS A 193 -13.87 19.68 7.63
CA LYS A 193 -12.60 19.54 8.34
C LYS A 193 -11.41 20.03 7.51
N GLN A 194 -11.37 19.71 6.21
CA GLN A 194 -10.33 20.23 5.31
C GLN A 194 -10.37 21.76 5.22
N TYR A 195 -11.58 22.34 5.12
CA TYR A 195 -11.78 23.78 5.09
C TYR A 195 -11.30 24.46 6.38
N ILE A 196 -11.61 23.91 7.55
CA ILE A 196 -11.12 24.41 8.85
C ILE A 196 -9.59 24.31 8.91
N GLY A 197 -9.01 23.19 8.49
CA GLY A 197 -7.56 23.01 8.44
C GLY A 197 -6.87 24.05 7.55
N TYR A 198 -7.45 24.36 6.39
CA TYR A 198 -6.94 25.37 5.48
C TYR A 198 -7.00 26.77 6.09
N ARG A 199 -8.11 27.10 6.79
CA ARG A 199 -8.29 28.37 7.49
C ARG A 199 -7.28 28.57 8.61
N VAL A 200 -7.05 27.55 9.44
CA VAL A 200 -6.06 27.61 10.53
C VAL A 200 -4.65 27.79 9.97
N TYR A 201 -4.30 27.06 8.91
CA TYR A 201 -3.01 27.20 8.23
C TYR A 201 -2.81 28.60 7.64
N SER A 202 -3.84 29.17 7.00
CA SER A 202 -3.75 30.52 6.43
C SER A 202 -3.57 31.60 7.50
N VAL A 203 -4.27 31.49 8.64
CA VAL A 203 -4.16 32.46 9.75
C VAL A 203 -2.77 32.41 10.40
N GLN A 204 -2.24 31.22 10.63
CA GLN A 204 -0.89 31.04 11.21
C GLN A 204 0.23 31.54 10.28
N ASN A 205 0.02 31.52 8.96
CA ASN A 205 0.99 32.07 8.00
C ASN A 205 0.87 33.58 7.82
N THR A 206 -0.30 34.18 8.05
CA THR A 206 -0.45 35.64 8.05
C THR A 206 0.17 36.29 9.29
N GLU A 207 0.08 35.64 10.46
CA GLU A 207 0.69 36.15 11.71
C GLU A 207 2.23 36.11 11.68
N LYS A 208 2.84 35.20 10.90
CA LYS A 208 4.30 35.10 10.72
C LYS A 208 4.88 36.08 9.67
N ARG A 209 4.04 36.88 9.02
CA ARG A 209 4.43 37.80 7.93
C ARG A 209 4.34 39.28 8.31
N ILE A 210 4.07 39.60 9.56
CA ILE A 210 4.12 40.99 10.04
C ILE A 210 5.56 41.24 10.54
N PRO A 211 6.30 42.20 9.95
CA PRO A 211 7.67 42.52 10.35
C PRO A 211 7.77 43.08 11.77
#